data_AF-A0A8J2HAP7-F1
#
_entry.id   AF-A0A8J2HAP7-F1
#
_cell.length_a   1.000
_cell.length_b   1.000
_cell.length_c   1.000
_cell.angle_alpha   90.00
_cell.angle_beta   90.00
_cell.angle_gamma   90.00
#
_symmetry.space_group_name_H-M   'P 1'
#
loop_
_entity.id
_entity.type
_entity.pdbx_description
1 polymer ?
#
loop_
_entity_poly.entity_id
_entity_poly.type
_entity_poly.pdbx_seq_one_letter_code
_entity_poly.pdbx_strand_id
1 'polypeptide(L)'
;MHESLTFCFEIGAKYAYFRPRYKENTMISINPNIDINKYAKLKTSIKNFSKGHVSKKSKVLSWSQFKKFITEAPDYIYLATKVIAIFGVSGAMRGQEICDLAVQDVEDTGTQMIATVLKTKINIPGRL
;
A
#
# COMPACT_ATOMS: atom_id res chain seq x y z
N MET A 1 -8.84 -21.07 27.86
CA MET A 1 -7.60 -20.37 27.44
C MET A 1 -6.71 -21.20 26.53
N HIS A 2 -6.84 -22.54 26.49
CA HIS A 2 -6.08 -23.39 25.58
C HIS A 2 -6.64 -23.38 24.14
N GLU A 3 -7.96 -23.41 23.97
CA GLU A 3 -8.60 -23.53 22.64
C GLU A 3 -8.53 -22.28 21.74
N SER A 4 -8.47 -21.08 22.33
CA SER A 4 -8.39 -19.83 21.56
C SER A 4 -7.03 -19.61 20.88
N LEU A 5 -5.96 -20.19 21.43
CA LEU A 5 -4.63 -20.14 20.83
C LEU A 5 -4.50 -21.16 19.69
N THR A 6 -5.15 -22.32 19.84
CA THR A 6 -5.21 -23.35 18.79
C THR A 6 -5.92 -22.83 17.53
N PHE A 7 -7.02 -22.10 17.70
CA PHE A 7 -7.77 -21.50 16.58
C PHE A 7 -6.94 -20.46 15.79
N CYS A 8 -6.14 -19.63 16.46
CA CYS A 8 -5.24 -18.68 15.81
C CYS A 8 -4.11 -19.38 15.03
N PHE A 9 -3.62 -20.51 15.52
CA PHE A 9 -2.59 -21.30 14.83
C PHE A 9 -3.17 -22.07 13.63
N GLU A 10 -4.40 -22.57 13.76
CA GLU A 10 -5.10 -23.36 12.74
C GLU A 10 -5.56 -22.51 11.54
N ILE A 11 -6.03 -21.27 11.77
CA ILE A 11 -6.25 -20.29 10.69
C ILE A 11 -4.92 -19.93 10.00
N GLY A 12 -3.83 -19.79 10.77
CA GLY A 12 -2.50 -19.51 10.23
C GLY A 12 -1.97 -20.61 9.30
N ALA A 13 -2.28 -21.87 9.59
CA ALA A 13 -1.87 -23.03 8.79
C ALA A 13 -2.78 -23.25 7.56
N LYS A 14 -4.09 -22.99 7.67
CA LYS A 14 -5.06 -23.22 6.58
C LYS A 14 -4.94 -22.21 5.43
N TYR A 15 -4.45 -21.00 5.70
CA TYR A 15 -4.20 -19.95 4.72
C TYR A 15 -2.70 -19.70 4.48
N ALA A 16 -1.89 -20.76 4.44
CA ALA A 16 -0.43 -20.73 4.33
C ALA A 16 0.17 -19.94 3.14
N TYR A 17 -0.64 -19.37 2.23
CA TYR A 17 -0.19 -18.47 1.16
C TYR A 17 -0.48 -16.97 1.40
N PHE A 18 -1.09 -16.59 2.52
CA PHE A 18 -1.38 -15.20 2.81
C PHE A 18 -0.78 -14.79 4.17
N ARG A 19 0.55 -14.61 4.22
CA ARG A 19 1.16 -13.79 5.29
C ARG A 19 0.64 -12.37 5.14
N PRO A 20 -0.28 -11.91 5.98
CA PRO A 20 -0.94 -10.66 5.70
C PRO A 20 -0.03 -9.52 6.10
N ARG A 21 0.27 -8.65 5.13
CA ARG A 21 1.05 -7.42 5.29
C ARG A 21 0.36 -6.36 6.18
N TYR A 22 -0.66 -6.76 6.94
CA TYR A 22 -1.49 -5.85 7.72
C TYR A 22 -1.05 -5.86 9.17
N LYS A 23 -1.06 -4.65 9.77
CA LYS A 23 -0.94 -4.47 11.22
C LYS A 23 -1.95 -5.39 11.90
N GLU A 24 -1.56 -6.02 13.00
CA GLU A 24 -2.33 -7.07 13.69
C GLU A 24 -3.79 -6.64 14.02
N ASN A 25 -4.07 -5.35 14.18
CA ASN A 25 -5.41 -4.78 14.36
C ASN A 25 -6.37 -5.00 13.17
N THR A 26 -5.84 -5.10 11.95
CA THR A 26 -6.65 -5.24 10.73
C THR A 26 -7.21 -6.65 10.56
N MET A 27 -6.58 -7.68 11.14
CA MET A 27 -7.09 -9.06 11.03
C MET A 27 -8.34 -9.28 11.89
N ILE A 28 -8.42 -8.64 13.04
CA ILE A 28 -9.51 -8.85 13.99
C ILE A 28 -10.75 -8.02 13.58
N SER A 29 -10.55 -6.93 12.82
CA SER A 29 -11.64 -6.11 12.25
C SER A 29 -12.29 -6.72 11.00
N ILE A 30 -11.79 -7.84 10.49
CA ILE A 30 -12.39 -8.55 9.33
C ILE A 30 -13.70 -9.24 9.70
N ASN A 31 -13.89 -9.58 10.99
CA ASN A 31 -15.15 -10.14 11.46
C ASN A 31 -16.03 -9.03 12.06
N PRO A 32 -17.14 -8.63 11.39
CA PRO A 32 -17.99 -7.54 11.84
C PRO A 32 -18.68 -7.81 13.18
N ASN A 33 -18.71 -9.06 13.65
CA ASN A 33 -19.38 -9.45 14.90
C ASN A 33 -18.46 -9.43 16.14
N ILE A 34 -17.17 -9.10 15.98
CA ILE A 34 -16.20 -9.11 17.09
C ILE A 34 -15.79 -7.68 17.44
N ASP A 35 -16.26 -7.20 18.59
CA ASP A 35 -15.83 -5.91 19.14
C ASP A 35 -14.50 -6.06 19.91
N ILE A 36 -13.41 -5.66 19.26
CA ILE A 36 -12.04 -5.68 19.79
C ILE A 36 -11.92 -4.82 21.06
N ASN A 37 -12.78 -3.81 21.24
CA ASN A 37 -12.71 -2.92 22.39
C ASN A 37 -12.96 -3.62 23.72
N LYS A 38 -13.67 -4.75 23.69
CA LYS A 38 -13.97 -5.57 24.87
C LYS A 38 -12.75 -6.36 25.38
N TYR A 39 -11.67 -6.48 24.61
CA TYR A 39 -10.54 -7.35 24.92
C TYR A 39 -9.24 -6.56 25.21
N ALA A 40 -9.20 -5.89 26.36
CA ALA A 40 -8.05 -5.07 26.77
C ALA A 40 -6.73 -5.86 26.88
N LYS A 41 -6.77 -7.09 27.42
CA LYS A 41 -5.58 -7.96 27.54
C LYS A 41 -5.01 -8.33 26.18
N LEU A 42 -5.88 -8.69 25.23
CA LEU A 42 -5.50 -9.01 23.85
C LEU A 42 -4.82 -7.82 23.16
N LYS A 43 -5.40 -6.61 23.28
CA LYS A 43 -4.80 -5.38 22.75
C LYS A 43 -3.38 -5.14 23.30
N THR A 44 -3.19 -5.36 24.60
CA THR A 44 -1.87 -5.18 25.24
C THR A 44 -0.87 -6.22 24.75
N SER A 45 -1.29 -7.48 24.60
CA SER A 45 -0.45 -8.54 24.02
C SER A 45 -0.03 -8.23 22.59
N ILE A 46 -0.96 -7.84 21.72
CA ILE A 46 -0.70 -7.39 20.33
C ILE A 46 0.32 -6.24 20.31
N LYS A 47 0.09 -5.21 21.12
CA LYS A 47 1.04 -4.08 21.25
C LYS A 47 2.42 -4.54 21.69
N ASN A 48 2.50 -5.51 22.59
CA ASN A 48 3.78 -6.05 23.07
C ASN A 48 4.47 -6.92 22.02
N PHE A 49 3.75 -7.69 21.21
CA PHE A 49 4.31 -8.43 20.07
C PHE A 49 4.83 -7.49 18.97
N SER A 50 4.19 -6.33 18.80
CA SER A 50 4.67 -5.30 17.88
C SER A 50 5.91 -4.53 18.39
N LYS A 51 6.27 -4.61 19.69
CA LYS A 51 7.48 -3.94 20.22
C LYS A 51 8.71 -4.68 19.71
N GLY A 52 9.63 -3.95 19.07
CA GLY A 52 10.82 -4.53 18.45
C GLY A 52 10.58 -5.10 17.04
N HIS A 53 9.37 -4.96 16.48
CA HIS A 53 9.14 -5.27 15.08
C HIS A 53 9.96 -4.34 14.19
N VAL A 54 11.01 -4.89 13.58
CA VAL A 54 11.76 -4.20 12.54
C VAL A 54 10.96 -4.34 11.24
N SER A 55 10.41 -3.22 10.78
CA SER A 55 9.65 -3.22 9.53
C SER A 55 10.53 -3.70 8.38
N LYS A 56 10.04 -4.70 7.64
CA LYS A 56 10.70 -5.14 6.41
C LYS A 56 10.57 -4.01 5.39
N LYS A 57 11.64 -3.25 5.17
CA LYS A 57 11.68 -2.24 4.11
C LYS A 57 11.47 -2.93 2.76
N SER A 58 10.66 -2.33 1.89
CA SER A 58 10.55 -2.77 0.50
C SER A 58 11.91 -2.63 -0.17
N LYS A 59 12.19 -3.50 -1.15
CA LYS A 59 13.34 -3.30 -2.03
C LYS A 59 13.18 -1.94 -2.70
N VAL A 60 14.17 -1.07 -2.51
CA VAL A 60 14.23 0.23 -3.17
C VAL A 60 14.73 -0.01 -4.57
N LEU A 61 14.01 0.51 -5.55
CA LEU A 61 14.36 0.40 -6.96
C LEU A 61 15.42 1.46 -7.28
N SER A 62 16.57 1.06 -7.83
CA SER A 62 17.64 2.02 -8.15
C SER A 62 17.34 2.78 -9.43
N TRP A 63 17.92 3.98 -9.58
CA TRP A 63 17.77 4.76 -10.81
C TRP A 63 18.23 4.00 -12.07
N SER A 64 19.33 3.24 -11.97
CA SER A 64 19.81 2.40 -13.08
C SER A 64 18.81 1.31 -13.48
N GLN A 65 18.17 0.66 -12.49
CA GLN A 65 17.12 -0.33 -12.74
C GLN A 65 15.86 0.30 -13.33
N PHE A 66 15.49 1.50 -12.85
CA PHE A 66 14.36 2.25 -13.39
C PHE A 66 14.58 2.59 -14.86
N LYS A 67 15.74 3.19 -15.18
CA LYS A 67 16.08 3.57 -16.56
C LYS A 67 16.06 2.34 -17.47
N LYS A 68 16.67 1.24 -17.03
CA LYS A 68 16.67 -0.04 -17.75
C LYS A 68 15.26 -0.54 -18.04
N PHE A 69 14.36 -0.48 -17.05
CA PHE A 69 12.97 -0.88 -17.22
C PHE A 69 12.23 -0.02 -18.25
N ILE A 70 12.39 1.30 -18.18
CA ILE A 70 11.72 2.21 -19.13
C ILE A 70 12.25 2.01 -20.57
N THR A 71 13.55 1.77 -20.74
CA THR A 71 14.15 1.64 -22.08
C THR A 71 14.02 0.26 -22.71
N GLU A 72 14.19 -0.82 -21.93
CA GLU A 72 14.32 -2.18 -22.48
C GLU A 72 13.03 -3.00 -22.39
N ALA A 73 12.09 -2.67 -21.50
CA ALA A 73 10.87 -3.46 -21.36
C ALA A 73 9.93 -3.24 -22.56
N PRO A 74 9.24 -4.28 -23.06
CA PRO A 74 8.32 -4.15 -24.18
C PRO A 74 7.06 -3.36 -23.82
N ASP A 75 6.70 -2.38 -24.65
CA ASP A 75 5.55 -1.50 -24.40
C ASP A 75 4.21 -2.24 -24.51
N TYR A 76 4.07 -3.18 -25.44
CA TYR A 76 2.81 -3.93 -25.62
C TYR A 76 2.37 -4.71 -24.37
N ILE A 77 3.28 -4.98 -23.43
CA ILE A 77 2.96 -5.60 -22.13
C ILE A 77 2.97 -4.56 -21.00
N TYR A 78 3.97 -3.67 -20.99
CA TYR A 78 4.28 -2.85 -19.83
C TYR A 78 3.95 -1.37 -19.99
N LEU A 79 3.25 -0.96 -21.05
CA LEU A 79 2.94 0.46 -21.31
C LEU A 79 2.33 1.14 -20.09
N ALA A 80 1.24 0.59 -19.54
CA ALA A 80 0.59 1.13 -18.36
C ALA A 80 1.53 1.18 -17.14
N THR A 81 2.32 0.13 -16.93
CA THR A 81 3.26 0.06 -15.80
C THR A 81 4.38 1.09 -15.92
N LYS A 82 4.89 1.34 -17.13
CA LYS A 82 5.90 2.39 -17.38
C LYS A 82 5.33 3.77 -17.08
N VAL A 83 4.12 4.05 -17.55
CA VAL A 83 3.42 5.32 -17.28
C VAL A 83 3.24 5.52 -15.77
N ILE A 84 2.71 4.52 -15.07
CA ILE A 84 2.54 4.55 -13.60
C ILE A 84 3.89 4.78 -12.88
N ALA A 85 4.95 4.11 -13.35
CA ALA A 85 6.27 4.23 -12.75
C ALA A 85 6.86 5.63 -12.95
N ILE A 86 6.67 6.25 -14.12
CA ILE A 86 7.08 7.64 -14.37
C ILE A 86 6.34 8.58 -13.44
N PHE A 87 5.00 8.54 -13.39
CA PHE A 87 4.21 9.38 -12.49
C PHE A 87 4.55 9.17 -11.01
N GLY A 88 4.81 7.93 -10.60
CA GLY A 88 5.22 7.62 -9.24
C GLY A 88 6.60 8.17 -8.88
N VAL A 89 7.56 8.17 -9.80
CA VAL A 89 8.93 8.67 -9.56
C VAL A 89 9.02 10.19 -9.69
N SER A 90 8.38 10.78 -10.70
CA SER A 90 8.43 12.23 -10.97
C SER A 90 7.47 13.04 -10.10
N GLY A 91 6.24 12.54 -9.89
CA GLY A 91 5.19 13.24 -9.17
C GLY A 91 4.99 12.78 -7.73
N ALA A 92 5.67 11.72 -7.29
CA ALA A 92 5.44 11.07 -6.00
C ALA A 92 3.96 10.72 -5.73
N MET A 93 3.19 10.47 -6.81
CA MET A 93 1.76 10.21 -6.72
C MET A 93 1.47 8.89 -6.00
N ARG A 94 0.48 8.88 -5.12
CA ARG A 94 0.02 7.66 -4.45
C ARG A 94 -0.78 6.80 -5.43
N GLY A 95 -0.77 5.49 -5.22
CA GLY A 95 -1.51 4.57 -6.10
C GLY A 95 -2.99 4.90 -6.28
N GLN A 96 -3.66 5.47 -5.27
CA GLN A 96 -5.05 5.93 -5.39
C GLN A 96 -5.18 7.18 -6.27
N GLU A 97 -4.26 8.13 -6.16
CA GLU A 97 -4.24 9.35 -6.97
C GLU A 97 -3.99 9.00 -8.45
N ILE A 98 -3.17 7.97 -8.71
CA ILE A 98 -2.94 7.45 -10.07
C ILE A 98 -4.19 6.74 -10.62
N CYS A 99 -4.89 5.95 -9.81
CA CYS A 99 -6.12 5.28 -10.24
C CYS A 99 -7.26 6.24 -10.55
N ASP A 100 -7.31 7.37 -9.85
CA ASP A 100 -8.37 8.39 -10.00
C ASP A 100 -8.05 9.41 -11.10
N LEU A 101 -6.83 9.39 -11.68
CA LEU A 101 -6.39 10.32 -12.72
C LEU A 101 -7.08 10.03 -14.05
N ALA A 102 -7.75 11.02 -14.63
CA ALA A 102 -8.32 10.94 -15.97
C ALA A 102 -7.45 11.66 -17.00
N VAL A 103 -7.62 11.32 -18.29
CA VAL A 103 -6.86 11.93 -19.40
C VAL A 103 -7.10 13.44 -19.48
N GLN A 104 -8.31 13.90 -19.11
CA GLN A 104 -8.67 15.31 -19.05
C GLN A 104 -7.89 16.12 -17.98
N ASP A 105 -7.32 15.44 -16.99
CA ASP A 105 -6.60 16.07 -15.89
C ASP A 105 -5.10 16.23 -16.21
N VAL A 106 -4.69 15.83 -17.42
CA VAL A 106 -3.32 15.88 -17.91
C VAL A 106 -3.22 16.91 -19.02
N GLU A 107 -2.42 17.94 -18.78
CA GLU A 107 -2.12 18.99 -19.74
C GLU A 107 -0.73 18.75 -20.33
N ASP A 108 -0.63 18.74 -21.66
CA ASP A 108 0.64 18.67 -22.39
C ASP A 108 1.02 20.06 -22.89
N THR A 109 2.07 20.63 -22.31
CA THR A 109 2.62 21.92 -22.73
C THR A 109 3.71 21.74 -23.81
N GLY A 110 3.92 20.53 -24.33
CA GLY A 110 4.94 20.17 -25.32
C GLY A 110 6.35 20.04 -24.74
N THR A 111 6.68 20.82 -23.71
CA THR A 111 7.95 20.72 -22.96
C THR A 111 7.79 19.87 -21.69
N GLN A 112 6.61 19.87 -21.10
CA GLN A 112 6.30 19.19 -19.86
C GLN A 112 4.84 18.74 -19.85
N MET A 113 4.62 17.59 -19.22
CA MET A 113 3.29 17.10 -18.89
C MET A 113 2.95 17.47 -17.46
N ILE A 114 1.82 18.14 -17.26
CA ILE A 114 1.31 18.55 -15.96
C ILE A 114 0.08 17.69 -15.66
N ALA A 115 0.11 16.95 -14.56
CA ALA A 115 -1.04 16.17 -14.09
C ALA A 115 -1.63 16.81 -12.83
N THR A 116 -2.90 17.19 -12.88
CA THR A 116 -3.60 17.80 -11.76
C THR A 116 -4.20 16.74 -10.85
N VAL A 117 -3.80 16.72 -9.58
CA VAL A 117 -4.33 15.76 -8.59
C VAL A 117 -5.61 16.32 -7.97
N LEU A 118 -6.77 15.79 -8.38
CA LEU A 118 -8.08 16.30 -7.96
C LEU A 118 -8.58 15.73 -6.62
N LYS A 119 -8.17 14.51 -6.25
CA LYS A 119 -8.70 13.80 -5.08
C LYS A 119 -7.59 13.40 -4.13
N THR A 120 -7.32 14.25 -3.15
CA THR A 120 -6.47 13.92 -2.00
C THR A 120 -7.34 13.48 -0.83
N LYS A 121 -6.90 12.45 -0.09
CA LYS A 121 -7.59 11.94 1.12
C LYS A 121 -7.66 12.95 2.28
N ILE A 122 -7.09 14.14 2.10
CA ILE A 122 -6.98 15.17 3.14
C ILE A 122 -7.72 16.42 2.66
N ASN A 123 -8.82 16.74 3.34
CA ASN A 123 -9.50 18.03 3.25
C ASN A 123 -8.66 19.06 4.02
N ILE A 124 -7.50 19.42 3.47
CA ILE A 124 -6.71 20.54 3.98
C ILE A 124 -6.45 21.43 2.77
N PRO A 125 -6.96 22.69 2.74
CA PRO A 125 -6.56 23.61 1.71
C PRO A 125 -5.04 23.76 1.80
N GLY A 126 -4.36 23.54 0.67
CA GLY A 126 -2.91 23.66 0.57
C GLY A 126 -2.47 24.99 1.17
N ARG A 127 -1.66 24.91 2.22
CA ARG A 127 -0.99 26.08 2.77
C ARG A 127 0.05 26.49 1.72
N LEU A 128 -0.20 27.63 1.08
CA LEU A 128 0.78 28.38 0.29
C LEU A 128 2.06 28.64 1.10
#